data_AF-A0A7V0MFU3-F1
#
_entry.id   AF-A0A7V0MFU3-F1
#
_cell.length_a   1.000
_cell.length_b   1.000
_cell.length_c   1.000
_cell.angle_alpha   90.00
_cell.angle_beta   90.00
_cell.angle_gamma   90.00
#
_symmetry.space_group_name_H-M   'P 1'
#
loop_
_entity.id
_entity.type
_entity.pdbx_description
1 polymer ?
#
loop_
_entity_poly.entity_id
_entity_poly.type
_entity_poly.pdbx_seq_one_letter_code
_entity_poly.pdbx_strand_id
1 'polypeptide(L)'
;MQNVEIRLTEIKKKLSLLPGDKLEEVEDFVGFLLSRYEGKWKKNIQMKGVWAGKGFERLDIRKEIKELRKGLSKSILKRNL
;
A
#
# COMPACT_ATOMS: atom_id res chain seq x y z
N MET A 1 4.36 -25.93 7.10
CA MET A 1 3.43 -24.89 6.62
C MET A 1 2.03 -25.44 6.30
N GLN A 2 1.88 -26.60 5.65
CA GLN A 2 0.58 -27.23 5.32
C GLN A 2 -0.41 -27.35 6.51
N ASN A 3 0.08 -27.60 7.73
CA ASN A 3 -0.77 -27.76 8.92
C ASN A 3 -1.54 -26.47 9.31
N VAL A 4 -0.99 -25.28 9.02
CA VAL A 4 -1.61 -24.00 9.39
C VAL A 4 -2.79 -23.68 8.48
N GLU A 5 -2.65 -23.93 7.18
CA GLU A 5 -3.71 -23.70 6.19
C GLU A 5 -4.92 -24.64 6.42
N ILE A 6 -4.66 -25.89 6.80
CA ILE A 6 -5.70 -26.85 7.17
C ILE A 6 -6.48 -26.35 8.40
N ARG A 7 -5.76 -25.95 9.47
CA ARG A 7 -6.39 -25.42 10.69
C ARG A 7 -7.23 -24.16 10.43
N LEU A 8 -6.75 -23.28 9.57
CA LEU A 8 -7.48 -22.04 9.22
C LEU A 8 -8.78 -22.36 8.45
N THR A 9 -8.73 -23.35 7.58
CA THR A 9 -9.91 -23.82 6.83
C THR A 9 -10.95 -24.44 7.76
N GLU A 10 -10.53 -25.24 8.74
CA GLU A 10 -11.41 -25.80 9.77
C GLU A 10 -12.06 -24.73 10.65
N ILE A 11 -11.29 -23.72 11.06
CA ILE A 11 -11.81 -22.59 11.85
C ILE A 11 -12.88 -21.84 11.05
N LYS A 12 -12.62 -21.50 9.78
CA LYS A 12 -13.62 -20.84 8.92
C LYS A 12 -14.91 -21.64 8.80
N LYS A 13 -14.81 -22.95 8.61
CA LYS A 13 -15.99 -23.84 8.53
C LYS A 13 -16.80 -23.85 9.82
N LYS A 14 -16.13 -23.86 10.98
CA LYS A 14 -16.82 -23.79 12.29
C LYS A 14 -17.48 -22.43 12.49
N LEU A 15 -16.82 -21.34 12.11
CA LEU A 15 -17.37 -19.99 12.20
C LEU A 15 -18.61 -19.80 11.31
N SER A 16 -18.65 -20.41 10.12
CA SER A 16 -19.81 -20.32 9.22
C SER A 16 -21.06 -21.05 9.72
N LEU A 17 -20.92 -21.92 10.73
CA LEU A 17 -22.03 -22.68 11.33
C LEU A 17 -22.56 -22.05 12.61
N LEU A 18 -21.99 -20.91 13.04
CA LEU A 18 -22.42 -20.24 14.25
C LEU A 18 -23.77 -19.53 14.02
N PRO A 19 -24.69 -19.62 14.99
CA PRO A 19 -25.91 -18.85 14.95
C PRO A 19 -25.60 -17.36 15.15
N GLY A 20 -26.41 -16.49 14.54
CA GLY A 20 -26.12 -15.06 14.41
C GLY A 20 -26.01 -14.31 15.75
N ASP A 21 -26.68 -14.80 16.77
CA ASP A 21 -26.66 -14.32 18.16
C ASP A 21 -25.30 -14.51 18.85
N LYS A 22 -24.41 -15.34 18.27
CA LYS A 22 -23.05 -15.57 18.77
C LYS A 22 -21.96 -14.84 18.00
N LEU A 23 -22.32 -14.13 16.93
CA LEU A 23 -21.34 -13.39 16.13
C LEU A 23 -20.67 -12.27 16.90
N GLU A 24 -21.43 -11.56 17.75
CA GLU A 24 -20.91 -10.45 18.57
C GLU A 24 -19.88 -10.96 19.60
N GLU A 25 -20.17 -12.08 20.26
CA GLU A 25 -19.25 -12.74 21.21
C GLU A 25 -17.95 -13.21 20.52
N VAL A 26 -18.06 -13.69 19.28
CA VAL A 26 -16.89 -14.07 18.47
C VAL A 26 -16.07 -12.84 18.07
N GLU A 27 -16.74 -11.75 17.68
CA GLU A 27 -16.09 -10.50 17.30
C GLU A 27 -15.29 -9.92 18.47
N ASP A 28 -15.88 -9.88 19.66
CA ASP A 28 -15.21 -9.45 20.90
C ASP A 28 -14.00 -10.32 21.23
N PHE A 29 -14.14 -11.65 21.13
CA PHE A 29 -13.06 -12.58 21.41
C PHE A 29 -11.90 -12.44 20.41
N VAL A 30 -12.21 -12.30 19.11
CA VAL A 30 -11.19 -12.05 18.09
C VAL A 30 -10.51 -10.70 18.31
N GLY A 31 -11.28 -9.65 18.64
CA GLY A 31 -10.76 -8.34 19.00
C GLY A 31 -9.80 -8.39 20.19
N PHE A 32 -10.13 -9.17 21.22
CA PHE A 32 -9.26 -9.42 22.36
C PHE A 32 -7.97 -10.16 22.00
N LEU A 33 -8.04 -11.18 21.14
CA LEU A 33 -6.84 -11.88 20.67
C LEU A 33 -5.93 -10.96 19.84
N LEU A 34 -6.52 -10.11 19.00
CA LEU A 34 -5.79 -9.15 18.18
C LEU A 34 -5.17 -8.03 19.02
N SER A 35 -5.84 -7.58 20.09
CA SER A 35 -5.30 -6.55 20.99
C SER A 35 -4.12 -7.05 21.82
N ARG A 36 -4.11 -8.34 22.18
CA ARG A 36 -2.97 -9.00 22.84
C ARG A 36 -1.81 -9.30 21.89
N TYR A 37 -2.05 -9.29 20.59
CA TYR A 37 -0.99 -9.48 19.61
C TYR A 37 -0.25 -8.15 19.38
N GLU A 38 0.77 -7.89 20.19
CA GLU A 38 1.78 -6.81 19.98
C GLU A 38 2.68 -7.06 18.74
N GLY A 39 2.22 -7.82 17.76
CA GLY A 39 2.91 -7.96 16.49
C GLY A 39 2.82 -6.64 15.76
N LYS A 40 3.86 -5.79 15.95
CA LYS A 40 4.15 -4.52 15.29
C LYS A 40 3.17 -4.30 14.14
N TRP A 41 2.03 -3.65 14.41
CA TRP A 41 1.22 -3.10 13.34
C TRP A 41 2.22 -2.34 12.48
N LYS A 42 2.41 -2.75 11.22
CA LYS A 42 3.32 -2.06 10.31
C LYS A 42 2.84 -0.62 10.33
N LYS A 43 3.56 0.25 11.03
CA LYS A 43 3.28 1.68 11.07
C LYS A 43 3.05 2.05 9.62
N ASN A 44 1.86 2.57 9.30
CA ASN A 44 1.60 3.07 7.98
C ASN A 44 2.52 4.29 7.85
N ILE A 45 3.74 4.08 7.34
CA ILE A 45 4.76 5.12 7.22
C ILE A 45 4.20 6.07 6.18
N GLN A 46 3.55 7.14 6.65
CA GLN A 46 3.10 8.19 5.77
C GLN A 46 4.35 8.74 5.07
N MET A 47 4.47 8.49 3.76
CA MET A 47 5.58 8.99 2.95
C MET A 47 5.49 10.50 2.69
N LYS A 48 4.53 11.17 3.35
CA LYS A 48 4.33 12.62 3.26
C LYS A 48 5.58 13.32 3.82
N GLY A 49 6.26 14.07 2.96
CA GLY A 49 7.49 14.78 3.32
C GLY A 49 8.78 13.98 3.17
N VAL A 50 8.76 12.75 2.63
CA VAL A 50 9.99 11.96 2.36
C VAL A 50 10.96 12.69 1.42
N TRP A 51 10.43 13.51 0.52
CA TRP A 51 11.20 14.29 -0.44
C TRP A 51 11.45 15.75 -0.01
N ALA A 52 10.99 16.14 1.18
CA ALA A 52 11.19 17.49 1.69
C ALA A 52 12.67 17.75 2.00
N GLY A 53 13.20 18.89 1.56
CA GLY A 53 14.59 19.30 1.72
C GLY A 53 15.57 18.54 0.81
N LYS A 54 15.09 17.67 -0.09
CA LYS A 54 15.93 16.87 -1.00
C LYS A 54 16.18 17.57 -2.34
N GLY A 55 15.69 18.80 -2.52
CA GLY A 55 15.95 19.64 -3.70
C GLY A 55 14.91 19.49 -4.82
N PHE A 56 13.92 18.61 -4.65
CA PHE A 56 12.80 18.45 -5.58
C PHE A 56 11.89 19.69 -5.61
N GLU A 57 11.95 20.53 -4.58
CA GLU A 57 11.20 21.79 -4.48
C GLU A 57 11.66 22.83 -5.51
N ARG A 58 12.88 22.70 -6.02
CA ARG A 58 13.48 23.64 -6.98
C ARG A 58 13.32 23.19 -8.43
N LEU A 59 12.76 22.01 -8.67
CA LEU A 59 12.57 21.47 -10.02
C LEU A 59 11.32 22.08 -10.65
N ASP A 60 11.51 22.94 -11.65
CA ASP A 60 10.43 23.37 -12.54
C ASP A 60 10.29 22.39 -13.70
N ILE A 61 9.56 21.31 -13.44
CA ILE A 61 9.31 20.21 -14.37
C ILE A 61 8.72 20.73 -15.70
N ARG A 62 7.90 21.81 -15.66
CA ARG A 62 7.28 22.36 -16.87
C ARG A 62 8.32 23.02 -17.76
N LYS A 63 9.26 23.77 -17.17
CA LYS A 63 10.37 24.39 -17.89
C LYS A 63 11.29 23.34 -18.51
N GLU A 64 11.64 22.30 -17.76
CA GLU A 64 12.49 21.21 -18.27
C GLU A 64 11.83 20.45 -19.43
N ILE A 65 10.55 20.11 -19.32
CA ILE A 65 9.80 19.46 -20.41
C ILE A 65 9.76 20.35 -21.66
N LYS A 66 9.60 21.67 -21.51
CA LYS A 66 9.58 22.61 -22.63
C LYS A 66 10.91 22.63 -23.37
N GLU A 67 12.02 22.65 -22.64
CA GLU A 67 13.36 22.62 -23.25
C GLU A 67 13.67 21.28 -23.92
N LEU A 68 13.29 20.16 -23.29
CA LEU A 68 13.41 18.84 -23.92
C LEU A 68 12.61 18.75 -25.23
N ARG A 69 11.37 19.26 -25.24
CA ARG A 69 10.54 19.29 -26.45
C ARG A 69 11.16 20.14 -27.55
N LYS A 70 11.68 21.33 -27.23
CA LYS A 70 12.41 22.16 -28.21
C LYS A 70 13.64 21.46 -28.76
N GLY A 71 14.42 20.80 -27.90
CA GLY A 71 15.59 20.03 -28.31
C GLY A 71 15.21 18.90 -29.28
N LEU A 72 14.15 18.16 -28.98
CA LEU A 72 13.61 17.11 -29.82
C LEU A 72 13.10 17.65 -31.17
N SER A 73 12.35 18.75 -31.18
CA SER A 73 11.90 19.38 -32.43
C SER A 73 13.08 19.82 -33.30
N LYS A 74 14.13 20.39 -32.71
CA LYS A 74 15.35 20.78 -33.44
C LYS A 74 16.11 19.57 -34.00
N SER A 75 16.19 18.46 -33.25
CA SER A 75 16.90 17.26 -33.70
C SER A 75 16.15 16.52 -34.82
N ILE A 76 14.82 16.49 -34.75
CA ILE A 76 13.96 15.96 -35.83
C ILE A 76 14.11 16.83 -37.08
N LEU A 77 14.07 18.16 -36.95
CA LEU A 77 14.22 19.07 -38.09
C LEU A 77 15.57 18.90 -38.80
N LYS A 78 16.66 18.71 -38.03
CA LYS A 78 18.01 18.44 -38.58
C LYS A 78 18.19 17.08 -39.25
N ARG A 79 17.27 16.13 -39.05
CA ARG A 79 17.28 14.82 -39.74
C ARG A 79 16.52 14.82 -41.07
N ASN A 80 15.65 15.82 -41.27
CA ASN A 80 14.82 15.97 -42.47
C ASN A 80 15.37 17.04 -43.46
N LEU A 81 16.57 17.56 -43.17
CA LEU A 81 17.42 18.40 -44.03
C LEU A 81 18.66 17.61 -44.37
#